data_AF-A0A2V5S3G1-F1
#
_entry.id   AF-A0A2V5S3G1-F1
#
_cell.length_a   1.000
_cell.length_b   1.000
_cell.length_c   1.000
_cell.angle_alpha   90.00
_cell.angle_beta   90.00
_cell.angle_gamma   90.00
#
_symmetry.space_group_name_H-M   'P 1'
#
loop_
_entity.id
_entity.type
_entity.pdbx_description
1 polymer ?
#
loop_
_entity_poly.entity_id
_entity_poly.type
_entity_poly.pdbx_seq_one_letter_code
_entity_poly.pdbx_strand_id
1 'polypeptide(L)'
;FRLREIEHRKLTRDAFMRDIRELTNDIVGKAKHFHPDEHMPDSEPFGQCPKCGSPITERFKSFTCTNEECAFTIWKTIAGRLLSRDEFETLVRDKQVGPLGGFRSRKGKRFNAMLKLSDEFKTEFDFGPNGQENGVAKPDFSSQEPLGTCPKCGGRVFEFGMSYICENSVGPNKTCDFRSGKVILQRPIECEQMQKLLATGRTDLLERFISRKGRPFKAFLVLTDKKDVGFEFEKREPKPKGERKAKTPAPKIDFTGKESVGTCPKCGGKIFETENSYICERSQSPRTPCKFRLSKTILGLDIPKEQAQKLLTAGKTDLLDGFISKRGRPFSAYLKLEDGKVGFEFPEKTARA
;
A
#
# COMPACT_ATOMS: atom_id res chain seq x y z
N PHE A 1 -6.06 10.88 38.11
CA PHE A 1 -6.03 11.58 39.41
C PHE A 1 -7.45 11.99 39.84
N ARG A 2 -8.15 12.90 39.15
CA ARG A 2 -9.50 13.38 39.56
C ARG A 2 -10.63 12.34 39.64
N LEU A 3 -10.61 11.30 38.79
CA LEU A 3 -11.61 10.22 38.86
C LEU A 3 -11.54 9.39 40.17
N ARG A 4 -10.34 9.24 40.78
CA ARG A 4 -10.19 8.58 42.10
C ARG A 4 -10.73 9.46 43.23
N GLU A 5 -10.73 10.77 43.07
CA GLU A 5 -11.26 11.69 44.09
C GLU A 5 -12.79 11.65 44.16
N ILE A 6 -13.46 11.32 43.04
CA ILE A 6 -14.90 11.03 43.00
C ILE A 6 -15.21 9.70 43.71
N GLU A 7 -14.39 8.67 43.47
CA GLU A 7 -14.49 7.36 44.12
C GLU A 7 -14.37 7.47 45.66
N HIS A 8 -13.46 8.31 46.13
CA HIS A 8 -13.31 8.62 47.56
C HIS A 8 -14.28 9.68 48.11
N ARG A 9 -15.31 10.08 47.33
CA ARG A 9 -16.31 11.13 47.69
C ARG A 9 -15.71 12.50 48.05
N LYS A 10 -14.47 12.77 47.64
CA LYS A 10 -13.76 14.04 47.86
C LYS A 10 -14.11 15.09 46.81
N LEU A 11 -14.60 14.66 45.64
CA LEU A 11 -15.06 15.52 44.56
C LEU A 11 -16.45 15.08 44.11
N THR A 12 -17.39 16.02 43.97
CA THR A 12 -18.72 15.68 43.47
C THR A 12 -18.70 15.48 41.96
N ARG A 13 -19.58 14.60 41.47
CA ARG A 13 -19.77 14.39 40.02
C ARG A 13 -20.04 15.69 39.28
N ASP A 14 -20.85 16.58 39.87
CA ASP A 14 -21.22 17.84 39.24
C ASP A 14 -20.03 18.80 39.13
N ALA A 15 -19.18 18.87 40.17
CA ALA A 15 -17.94 19.64 40.11
C ALA A 15 -17.00 19.11 39.02
N PHE A 16 -16.80 17.78 38.95
CA PHE A 16 -15.98 17.17 37.90
C PHE A 16 -16.52 17.44 36.49
N MET A 17 -17.84 17.31 36.28
CA MET A 17 -18.44 17.57 34.97
C MET A 17 -18.39 19.06 34.59
N ARG A 18 -18.37 20.00 35.56
CA ARG A 18 -18.08 21.41 35.29
C ARG A 18 -16.64 21.58 34.80
N ASP A 19 -15.66 21.00 35.48
CA ASP A 19 -14.24 21.06 35.08
C ASP A 19 -14.02 20.49 33.66
N ILE A 20 -14.67 19.37 33.32
CA ILE A 20 -14.58 18.79 31.98
C ILE A 20 -15.16 19.72 30.92
N ARG A 21 -16.29 20.39 31.21
CA ARG A 21 -16.87 21.36 30.27
C ARG A 21 -15.95 22.56 30.09
N GLU A 22 -15.36 23.08 31.17
CA GLU A 22 -14.39 24.19 31.10
C GLU A 22 -13.14 23.80 30.30
N LEU A 23 -12.55 22.64 30.59
CA LEU A 23 -11.42 22.13 29.82
C LEU A 23 -11.76 21.93 28.34
N THR A 24 -12.95 21.39 28.06
CA THR A 24 -13.41 21.22 26.68
C THR A 24 -13.59 22.57 25.98
N ASN A 25 -14.16 23.57 26.66
CA ASN A 25 -14.30 24.92 26.14
C ASN A 25 -12.95 25.58 25.88
N ASP A 26 -11.97 25.42 26.77
CA ASP A 26 -10.61 25.90 26.58
C ASP A 26 -9.93 25.24 25.37
N ILE A 27 -10.02 23.92 25.25
CA ILE A 27 -9.46 23.18 24.10
C ILE A 27 -10.12 23.62 22.79
N VAL A 28 -11.45 23.72 22.76
CA VAL A 28 -12.20 24.18 21.58
C VAL A 28 -11.88 25.64 21.27
N GLY A 29 -11.74 26.48 22.30
CA GLY A 29 -11.32 27.87 22.17
C GLY A 29 -9.95 27.98 21.52
N LYS A 30 -8.96 27.25 22.03
CA LYS A 30 -7.60 27.18 21.45
C LYS A 30 -7.62 26.66 20.01
N ALA A 31 -8.40 25.62 19.73
CA ALA A 31 -8.49 25.06 18.37
C ALA A 31 -9.15 26.01 17.36
N LYS A 32 -10.14 26.81 17.76
CA LYS A 32 -10.82 27.78 16.90
C LYS A 32 -9.93 28.96 16.50
N HIS A 33 -9.05 29.40 17.40
CA HIS A 33 -8.14 30.53 17.17
C HIS A 33 -6.74 30.08 16.75
N PHE A 34 -6.53 28.79 16.50
CA PHE A 34 -5.25 28.31 16.01
C PHE A 34 -5.10 28.73 14.54
N HIS A 35 -4.24 29.71 14.28
CA HIS A 35 -3.82 30.14 12.96
C HIS A 35 -2.49 29.46 12.61
N PRO A 36 -2.50 28.37 11.81
CA PRO A 36 -1.27 27.59 11.55
C PRO A 36 -0.18 28.41 10.86
N ASP A 37 -0.57 29.46 10.14
CA ASP A 37 0.34 30.36 9.43
C ASP A 37 1.16 31.25 10.40
N GLU A 38 0.65 31.58 11.61
CA GLU A 38 1.37 32.39 12.60
C GLU A 38 2.57 31.65 13.23
N HIS A 39 2.61 30.33 13.10
CA HIS A 39 3.67 29.47 13.62
C HIS A 39 4.56 28.88 12.52
N MET A 40 4.36 29.31 11.26
CA MET A 40 5.20 28.92 10.14
C MET A 40 6.40 29.87 10.05
N PRO A 41 7.64 29.35 9.86
CA PRO A 41 8.76 30.23 9.55
C PRO A 41 8.46 31.02 8.28
N ASP A 42 8.85 32.30 8.26
CA ASP A 42 8.69 33.14 7.08
C ASP A 42 9.31 32.44 5.86
N SER A 43 8.45 32.09 4.89
CA SER A 43 8.91 31.51 3.63
C SER A 43 9.23 32.65 2.67
N GLU A 44 10.43 32.64 2.09
CA GLU A 44 10.78 33.58 1.03
C GLU A 44 9.77 33.47 -0.13
N PRO A 45 9.25 34.60 -0.63
CA PRO A 45 8.41 34.60 -1.82
C PRO A 45 9.13 33.98 -3.02
N PHE A 46 8.40 33.24 -3.83
CA PHE A 46 8.91 32.51 -4.98
C PHE A 46 7.89 32.55 -6.12
N GLY A 47 8.34 32.40 -7.37
CA GLY A 47 7.47 32.46 -8.55
C GLY A 47 6.73 33.79 -8.74
N GLN A 48 5.88 33.84 -9.76
CA GLN A 48 5.07 35.01 -10.12
C GLN A 48 3.59 34.64 -10.19
N CYS A 49 2.72 35.51 -9.70
CA CYS A 49 1.28 35.33 -9.75
C CYS A 49 0.77 35.42 -11.20
N PRO A 50 -0.01 34.45 -11.69
CA PRO A 50 -0.52 34.47 -13.06
C PRO A 50 -1.62 35.52 -13.27
N LYS A 51 -2.18 36.07 -12.19
CA LYS A 51 -3.26 37.08 -12.23
C LYS A 51 -2.73 38.52 -12.22
N CYS A 52 -1.65 38.81 -11.49
CA CYS A 52 -1.16 40.18 -11.30
C CYS A 52 0.38 40.34 -11.37
N GLY A 53 1.14 39.26 -11.57
CA GLY A 53 2.61 39.29 -11.65
C GLY A 53 3.36 39.42 -10.32
N SER A 54 2.68 39.75 -9.22
CA SER A 54 3.30 39.86 -7.89
C SER A 54 3.84 38.51 -7.39
N PRO A 55 4.82 38.48 -6.46
CA PRO A 55 5.35 37.24 -5.92
C PRO A 55 4.29 36.34 -5.26
N ILE A 56 4.56 35.04 -5.20
CA ILE A 56 3.76 34.07 -4.43
C ILE A 56 4.49 33.74 -3.13
N THR A 57 3.74 33.57 -2.04
CA THR A 57 4.27 33.08 -0.77
C THR A 57 3.64 31.73 -0.40
N GLU A 58 4.40 30.92 0.33
CA GLU A 58 4.01 29.59 0.75
C GLU A 58 3.39 29.62 2.16
N ARG A 59 2.07 29.49 2.26
CA ARG A 59 1.36 29.37 3.54
C ARG A 59 1.22 27.90 3.97
N PHE A 60 0.69 27.63 5.16
CA PHE A 60 0.58 26.27 5.70
C PHE A 60 -0.25 25.35 4.80
N LYS A 61 -1.35 25.84 4.22
CA LYS A 61 -2.27 25.06 3.38
C LYS A 61 -2.30 25.45 1.91
N SER A 62 -1.65 26.55 1.53
CA SER A 62 -1.79 27.12 0.19
C SER A 62 -0.56 27.87 -0.28
N PHE A 63 -0.50 28.11 -1.58
CA PHE A 63 0.34 29.09 -2.23
C PHE A 63 -0.54 30.30 -2.56
N THR A 64 -0.17 31.48 -2.08
CA THR A 64 -1.02 32.68 -2.12
C THR A 64 -0.24 33.87 -2.64
N CYS A 65 -0.87 34.73 -3.44
CA CYS A 65 -0.24 35.97 -3.90
C CYS A 65 0.07 36.90 -2.73
N THR A 66 1.20 37.60 -2.80
CA THR A 66 1.58 38.59 -1.78
C THR A 66 0.81 39.90 -1.89
N ASN A 67 0.20 40.20 -3.05
CA ASN A 67 -0.65 41.37 -3.22
C ASN A 67 -2.03 41.13 -2.61
N GLU A 68 -2.40 41.91 -1.58
CA GLU A 68 -3.67 41.80 -0.87
C GLU A 68 -4.90 42.08 -1.76
N GLU A 69 -4.74 42.91 -2.80
CA GLU A 69 -5.80 43.16 -3.79
C GLU A 69 -6.01 41.97 -4.74
N CYS A 70 -5.04 41.04 -4.78
CA CYS A 70 -5.07 39.85 -5.62
C CYS A 70 -5.39 38.59 -4.80
N ALA A 71 -6.67 38.20 -4.81
CA ALA A 71 -7.15 36.99 -4.12
C ALA A 71 -6.72 35.64 -4.76
N PHE A 72 -5.60 35.58 -5.49
CA PHE A 72 -5.12 34.33 -6.09
C PHE A 72 -4.56 33.39 -5.02
N THR A 73 -5.09 32.16 -4.97
CA THR A 73 -4.69 31.13 -3.99
C THR A 73 -4.89 29.73 -4.55
N ILE A 74 -3.88 28.87 -4.44
CA ILE A 74 -3.95 27.45 -4.78
C ILE A 74 -3.65 26.61 -3.54
N TRP A 75 -4.51 25.64 -3.23
CA TRP A 75 -4.29 24.72 -2.11
C TRP A 75 -3.11 23.78 -2.39
N LYS A 76 -2.27 23.58 -1.36
CA LYS A 76 -1.16 22.62 -1.40
C LYS A 76 -1.63 21.18 -1.50
N THR A 77 -2.78 20.87 -0.92
CA THR A 77 -3.33 19.50 -0.95
C THR A 77 -4.50 19.43 -1.91
N ILE A 78 -4.33 18.71 -3.02
CA ILE A 78 -5.35 18.50 -4.05
C ILE A 78 -5.70 17.02 -4.08
N ALA A 79 -6.97 16.70 -3.81
CA ALA A 79 -7.48 15.32 -3.74
C ALA A 79 -6.60 14.35 -2.92
N GLY A 80 -6.04 14.82 -1.80
CA GLY A 80 -5.20 14.01 -0.90
C GLY A 80 -3.73 13.85 -1.31
N ARG A 81 -3.30 14.51 -2.40
CA ARG A 81 -1.89 14.62 -2.79
C ARG A 81 -1.36 16.01 -2.43
N LEU A 82 -0.14 16.08 -1.89
CA LEU A 82 0.60 17.32 -1.70
C LEU A 82 1.24 17.76 -3.04
N LEU A 83 1.01 19.00 -3.45
CA LEU A 83 1.63 19.68 -4.58
C LEU A 83 2.97 20.28 -4.13
N SER A 84 4.06 19.96 -4.82
CA SER A 84 5.37 20.55 -4.51
C SER A 84 5.47 21.99 -5.03
N ARG A 85 6.51 22.71 -4.57
CA ARG A 85 6.83 24.06 -5.03
C ARG A 85 7.06 24.10 -6.56
N ASP A 86 7.92 23.21 -7.05
CA ASP A 86 8.25 23.12 -8.48
C ASP A 86 7.04 22.74 -9.34
N GLU A 87 6.17 21.86 -8.83
CA GLU A 87 4.93 21.49 -9.51
C GLU A 87 3.95 22.67 -9.58
N PHE A 88 3.86 23.48 -8.54
CA PHE A 88 3.08 24.70 -8.53
C PHE A 88 3.63 25.74 -9.52
N GLU A 89 4.94 25.98 -9.52
CA GLU A 89 5.57 26.92 -10.47
C GLU A 89 5.34 26.49 -11.92
N THR A 90 5.49 25.20 -12.21
CA THR A 90 5.20 24.62 -13.53
C THR A 90 3.73 24.80 -13.90
N LEU A 91 2.81 24.51 -12.98
CA LEU A 91 1.37 24.69 -13.20
C LEU A 91 1.00 26.15 -13.50
N VAL A 92 1.64 27.10 -12.83
CA VAL A 92 1.39 28.53 -13.03
C VAL A 92 1.99 29.03 -14.35
N ARG A 93 3.24 28.64 -14.66
CA ARG A 93 3.95 29.06 -15.87
C ARG A 93 3.35 28.44 -17.12
N ASP A 94 3.15 27.13 -17.11
CA ASP A 94 2.78 26.35 -18.30
C ASP A 94 1.25 26.14 -18.38
N LYS A 95 0.49 26.63 -17.39
CA LYS A 95 -0.95 26.39 -17.17
C LYS A 95 -1.32 24.91 -17.01
N GLN A 96 -0.34 24.02 -16.94
CA GLN A 96 -0.53 22.58 -16.77
C GLN A 96 0.68 21.94 -16.09
N VAL A 97 0.45 20.89 -15.31
CA VAL A 97 1.52 20.06 -14.73
C VAL A 97 1.09 18.60 -14.66
N GLY A 98 2.00 17.69 -15.00
CA GLY A 98 1.78 16.25 -14.93
C GLY A 98 2.49 15.49 -16.06
N PRO A 99 2.36 14.16 -16.11
CA PRO A 99 1.43 13.31 -15.34
C PRO A 99 1.76 13.21 -13.85
N LEU A 100 0.82 13.58 -12.97
CA LEU A 100 0.99 13.46 -11.52
C LEU A 100 0.24 12.24 -10.97
N GLY A 101 0.82 11.58 -9.97
CA GLY A 101 0.24 10.42 -9.30
C GLY A 101 -0.03 10.62 -7.82
N GLY A 102 -0.89 9.77 -7.25
CA GLY A 102 -1.19 9.77 -5.81
C GLY A 102 -2.47 10.50 -5.42
N PHE A 103 -3.25 10.99 -6.38
CA PHE A 103 -4.58 11.53 -6.11
C PHE A 103 -5.54 10.44 -5.62
N ARG A 104 -6.52 10.82 -4.80
CA ARG A 104 -7.52 9.93 -4.23
C ARG A 104 -8.92 10.42 -4.57
N SER A 105 -9.69 9.57 -5.23
CA SER A 105 -11.09 9.87 -5.57
C SER A 105 -11.97 9.91 -4.32
N ARG A 106 -13.20 10.45 -4.45
CA ARG A 106 -14.19 10.45 -3.36
C ARG A 106 -14.49 9.03 -2.84
N LYS A 107 -14.40 8.01 -3.71
CA LYS A 107 -14.55 6.58 -3.36
C LYS A 107 -13.26 5.94 -2.80
N GLY A 108 -12.22 6.74 -2.56
CA GLY A 108 -10.96 6.32 -1.98
C GLY A 108 -9.97 5.64 -2.95
N LYS A 109 -10.32 5.48 -4.24
CA LYS A 109 -9.42 4.88 -5.24
C LYS A 109 -8.32 5.85 -5.65
N ARG A 110 -7.09 5.35 -5.77
CA ARG A 110 -5.95 6.11 -6.28
C ARG A 110 -6.03 6.28 -7.79
N PHE A 111 -5.69 7.45 -8.30
CA PHE A 111 -5.62 7.73 -9.73
C PHE A 111 -4.48 8.71 -10.04
N ASN A 112 -4.14 8.80 -11.33
CA ASN A 112 -3.15 9.73 -11.85
C ASN A 112 -3.87 10.70 -12.79
N ALA A 113 -3.44 11.95 -12.80
CA ALA A 113 -4.07 13.00 -13.59
C ALA A 113 -3.06 14.09 -13.93
N MET A 114 -3.37 14.87 -14.95
CA MET A 114 -2.74 16.15 -15.21
C MET A 114 -3.56 17.22 -14.49
N LEU A 115 -2.89 18.19 -13.87
CA LEU A 115 -3.54 19.37 -13.33
C LEU A 115 -3.44 20.47 -14.37
N LYS A 116 -4.54 21.17 -14.61
CA LYS A 116 -4.63 22.35 -15.47
C LYS A 116 -5.09 23.54 -14.64
N LEU A 117 -4.57 24.72 -14.96
CA LEU A 117 -5.05 25.99 -14.45
C LEU A 117 -6.12 26.53 -15.40
N SER A 118 -7.35 26.69 -14.90
CA SER A 118 -8.46 27.26 -15.69
C SER A 118 -8.26 28.75 -15.94
N ASP A 119 -9.10 29.34 -16.80
CA ASP A 119 -9.05 30.78 -17.10
C ASP A 119 -9.43 31.64 -15.87
N GLU A 120 -10.12 31.05 -14.90
CA GLU A 120 -10.42 31.64 -13.59
C GLU A 120 -9.29 31.46 -12.58
N PHE A 121 -8.15 30.91 -13.00
CA PHE A 121 -6.99 30.58 -12.17
C PHE A 121 -7.27 29.56 -11.05
N LYS A 122 -8.19 28.61 -11.30
CA LYS A 122 -8.47 27.49 -10.39
C LYS A 122 -7.80 26.20 -10.91
N THR A 123 -7.53 25.28 -9.99
CA THR A 123 -6.95 23.97 -10.35
C THR A 123 -8.03 22.98 -10.75
N GLU A 124 -7.88 22.39 -11.93
CA GLU A 124 -8.78 21.40 -12.50
C GLU A 124 -8.01 20.15 -12.94
N PHE A 125 -8.70 19.01 -12.98
CA PHE A 125 -8.10 17.79 -13.53
C PHE A 125 -8.37 17.69 -15.02
N ASP A 126 -7.31 17.51 -15.81
CA ASP A 126 -7.44 17.17 -17.22
C ASP A 126 -7.28 15.65 -17.42
N PHE A 127 -8.38 14.99 -17.77
CA PHE A 127 -8.44 13.57 -18.08
C PHE A 127 -8.47 13.29 -19.59
N GLY A 128 -8.40 14.33 -20.42
CA GLY A 128 -8.60 14.26 -21.86
C GLY A 128 -10.04 13.89 -22.28
N PRO A 129 -10.30 13.76 -23.59
CA PRO A 129 -11.64 13.84 -24.17
C PRO A 129 -12.61 12.67 -23.86
N ASN A 130 -12.26 11.71 -23.00
CA ASN A 130 -13.19 10.67 -22.56
C ASN A 130 -13.34 10.61 -21.01
N GLY A 131 -13.05 11.70 -20.30
CA GLY A 131 -13.22 11.82 -18.85
C GLY A 131 -14.57 12.40 -18.40
N GLN A 132 -15.22 13.19 -19.25
CA GLN A 132 -16.58 13.73 -19.11
C GLN A 132 -17.05 14.15 -20.51
N GLU A 133 -18.26 13.74 -20.90
CA GLU A 133 -18.94 14.29 -22.08
C GLU A 133 -19.07 15.80 -21.88
N ASN A 134 -18.31 16.58 -22.65
CA ASN A 134 -18.66 17.92 -23.09
C ASN A 134 -17.80 18.18 -24.32
N GLY A 135 -18.40 18.61 -25.43
CA GLY A 135 -17.82 18.65 -26.76
C GLY A 135 -16.54 19.49 -26.87
N VAL A 136 -15.40 18.87 -26.55
CA VAL A 136 -14.08 19.48 -26.71
C VAL A 136 -13.83 19.66 -28.21
N ALA A 137 -13.54 20.90 -28.62
CA ALA A 137 -12.99 21.21 -29.93
C ALA A 137 -11.85 20.23 -30.25
N LYS A 138 -11.75 19.80 -31.52
CA LYS A 138 -10.69 18.89 -31.96
C LYS A 138 -9.35 19.45 -31.46
N PRO A 139 -8.57 18.68 -30.66
CA PRO A 139 -7.27 19.14 -30.23
C PRO A 139 -6.42 19.50 -31.45
N ASP A 140 -5.78 20.67 -31.41
CA ASP A 140 -4.84 21.07 -32.44
C ASP A 140 -3.49 20.39 -32.21
N PHE A 141 -3.10 19.52 -33.15
CA PHE A 141 -1.81 18.81 -33.13
C PHE A 141 -0.80 19.42 -34.10
N SER A 142 -1.10 20.56 -34.72
CA SER A 142 -0.25 21.18 -35.75
C SER A 142 1.17 21.51 -35.27
N SER A 143 1.32 21.82 -33.98
CA SER A 143 2.59 22.18 -33.34
C SER A 143 3.31 21.01 -32.66
N GLN A 144 2.76 19.80 -32.72
CA GLN A 144 3.32 18.64 -32.03
C GLN A 144 3.97 17.65 -32.99
N GLU A 145 5.09 17.07 -32.57
CA GLU A 145 5.71 15.98 -33.31
C GLU A 145 4.95 14.66 -33.09
N PRO A 146 4.62 13.93 -34.15
CA PRO A 146 3.94 12.64 -34.02
C PRO A 146 4.91 11.59 -33.45
N LEU A 147 4.43 10.79 -32.50
CA LEU A 147 5.19 9.68 -31.91
C LEU A 147 5.24 8.44 -32.80
N GLY A 148 4.46 8.40 -33.87
CA GLY A 148 4.44 7.29 -34.82
C GLY A 148 3.06 7.02 -35.39
N THR A 149 2.98 5.91 -36.10
CA THR A 149 1.79 5.48 -36.84
C THR A 149 0.85 4.67 -35.94
N CYS A 150 -0.44 4.99 -36.02
CA CYS A 150 -1.48 4.30 -35.29
C CYS A 150 -1.64 2.87 -35.84
N PRO A 151 -1.58 1.84 -34.98
CA PRO A 151 -1.67 0.46 -35.45
C PRO A 151 -3.06 0.11 -36.00
N LYS A 152 -4.11 0.83 -35.57
CA LYS A 152 -5.50 0.60 -35.98
C LYS A 152 -5.85 1.19 -37.34
N CYS A 153 -5.54 2.48 -37.56
CA CYS A 153 -5.99 3.21 -38.75
C CYS A 153 -4.87 3.83 -39.60
N GLY A 154 -3.60 3.70 -39.20
CA GLY A 154 -2.48 4.31 -39.93
C GLY A 154 -2.32 5.83 -39.76
N GLY A 155 -3.21 6.50 -39.01
CA GLY A 155 -3.07 7.92 -38.68
C GLY A 155 -1.93 8.19 -37.69
N ARG A 156 -1.63 9.45 -37.40
CA ARG A 156 -0.57 9.84 -36.46
C ARG A 156 -1.03 9.74 -35.01
N VAL A 157 -0.11 9.36 -34.12
CA VAL A 157 -0.32 9.29 -32.66
C VAL A 157 0.41 10.44 -31.99
N PHE A 158 -0.29 11.14 -31.11
CA PHE A 158 0.20 12.31 -30.39
C PHE A 158 0.09 12.16 -28.89
N GLU A 159 0.86 12.98 -28.20
CA GLU A 159 0.83 13.11 -26.76
C GLU A 159 -0.26 14.10 -26.33
N PHE A 160 -1.27 13.68 -25.56
CA PHE A 160 -2.34 14.58 -25.14
C PHE A 160 -2.86 14.28 -23.73
N GLY A 161 -2.74 15.25 -22.82
CA GLY A 161 -3.17 15.12 -21.43
C GLY A 161 -2.51 13.90 -20.75
N MET A 162 -3.30 12.93 -20.31
CA MET A 162 -2.83 11.69 -19.66
C MET A 162 -2.73 10.48 -20.61
N SER A 163 -2.86 10.69 -21.92
CA SER A 163 -2.91 9.60 -22.90
C SER A 163 -2.07 9.90 -24.15
N TYR A 164 -1.67 8.84 -24.82
CA TYR A 164 -1.27 8.82 -26.21
C TYR A 164 -2.52 8.54 -27.05
N ILE A 165 -2.84 9.42 -27.99
CA ILE A 165 -4.09 9.38 -28.74
C ILE A 165 -3.82 9.44 -30.24
N CYS A 166 -4.62 8.73 -31.03
CA CYS A 166 -4.62 8.90 -32.47
C CYS A 166 -5.36 10.18 -32.86
N GLU A 167 -4.87 10.92 -33.86
CA GLU A 167 -5.55 12.12 -34.39
C GLU A 167 -6.97 11.83 -34.91
N ASN A 168 -7.23 10.60 -35.36
CA ASN A 168 -8.53 10.13 -35.83
C ASN A 168 -9.42 9.59 -34.69
N SER A 169 -8.93 9.58 -33.46
CA SER A 169 -9.67 9.15 -32.26
C SER A 169 -10.34 10.28 -31.48
N VAL A 170 -10.21 11.52 -31.98
CA VAL A 170 -10.73 12.74 -31.35
C VAL A 170 -11.61 13.54 -32.31
N GLY A 171 -12.46 14.39 -31.74
CA GLY A 171 -13.45 15.18 -32.47
C GLY A 171 -14.81 14.48 -32.62
N PRO A 172 -15.82 15.18 -33.18
CA PRO A 172 -17.20 14.68 -33.25
C PRO A 172 -17.35 13.47 -34.19
N ASN A 173 -16.52 13.37 -35.23
CA ASN A 173 -16.53 12.29 -36.22
C ASN A 173 -15.32 11.35 -36.03
N LYS A 174 -15.16 10.75 -34.85
CA LYS A 174 -14.06 9.82 -34.58
C LYS A 174 -14.18 8.56 -35.46
N THR A 175 -13.10 8.19 -36.13
CA THR A 175 -13.03 6.98 -36.98
C THR A 175 -12.07 5.92 -36.43
N CYS A 176 -11.36 6.25 -35.35
CA CYS A 176 -10.43 5.37 -34.65
C CYS A 176 -10.71 5.39 -33.14
N ASP A 177 -10.37 4.31 -32.44
CA ASP A 177 -10.52 4.17 -30.99
C ASP A 177 -9.17 3.93 -30.28
N PHE A 178 -8.04 4.02 -31.00
CA PHE A 178 -6.72 3.81 -30.42
C PHE A 178 -6.39 4.88 -29.37
N ARG A 179 -6.19 4.42 -28.13
CA ARG A 179 -5.72 5.22 -27.00
C ARG A 179 -4.87 4.35 -26.09
N SER A 180 -3.76 4.90 -25.62
CA SER A 180 -2.95 4.31 -24.56
C SER A 180 -2.71 5.32 -23.44
N GLY A 181 -2.67 4.89 -22.19
CA GLY A 181 -2.38 5.80 -21.07
C GLY A 181 -0.89 6.12 -20.97
N LYS A 182 -0.54 7.37 -20.62
CA LYS A 182 0.85 7.73 -20.25
C LYS A 182 1.31 7.07 -18.96
N VAL A 183 0.37 6.66 -18.11
CA VAL A 183 0.66 5.92 -16.88
C VAL A 183 -0.15 4.63 -16.86
N ILE A 184 0.54 3.50 -16.97
CA ILE A 184 -0.06 2.16 -16.99
C ILE A 184 0.33 1.46 -15.69
N LEU A 185 -0.65 1.07 -14.87
CA LEU A 185 -0.42 0.39 -13.58
C LEU A 185 0.65 1.06 -12.69
N GLN A 186 0.51 2.37 -12.51
CA GLN A 186 1.40 3.24 -11.71
C GLN A 186 2.82 3.43 -12.27
N ARG A 187 3.08 2.99 -13.51
CA ARG A 187 4.34 3.22 -14.21
C ARG A 187 4.14 4.25 -15.33
N PRO A 188 4.83 5.40 -15.30
CA PRO A 188 4.92 6.31 -16.44
C PRO A 188 5.55 5.59 -17.63
N ILE A 189 5.00 5.81 -18.82
CA ILE A 189 5.52 5.32 -20.10
C ILE A 189 6.09 6.54 -20.80
N GLU A 190 7.38 6.52 -21.09
CA GLU A 190 8.07 7.61 -21.78
C GLU A 190 7.74 7.61 -23.28
N CYS A 191 7.86 8.76 -23.94
CA CYS A 191 7.57 8.90 -25.36
C CYS A 191 8.41 7.98 -26.24
N GLU A 192 9.67 7.73 -25.88
CA GLU A 192 10.54 6.77 -26.56
C GLU A 192 9.98 5.34 -26.53
N GLN A 193 9.38 4.93 -25.40
CA GLN A 193 8.78 3.60 -25.28
C GLN A 193 7.50 3.51 -26.11
N MET A 194 6.72 4.58 -26.18
CA MET A 194 5.55 4.63 -27.07
C MET A 194 5.97 4.59 -28.55
N GLN A 195 7.00 5.35 -28.94
CA GLN A 195 7.56 5.32 -30.29
C GLN A 195 8.00 3.90 -30.67
N LYS A 196 8.75 3.21 -29.79
CA LYS A 196 9.12 1.80 -29.98
C LYS A 196 7.91 0.90 -30.13
N LEU A 197 6.91 1.03 -29.25
CA LEU A 197 5.68 0.24 -29.32
C LEU A 197 4.94 0.42 -30.64
N LEU A 198 4.87 1.65 -31.17
CA LEU A 198 4.20 1.95 -32.44
C LEU A 198 5.02 1.48 -33.65
N ALA A 199 6.35 1.54 -33.58
CA ALA A 199 7.25 1.16 -34.68
C ALA A 199 7.48 -0.35 -34.78
N THR A 200 7.76 -1.02 -33.65
CA THR A 200 8.14 -2.44 -33.62
C THR A 200 7.03 -3.35 -33.09
N GLY A 201 5.96 -2.78 -32.55
CA GLY A 201 4.89 -3.51 -31.87
C GLY A 201 5.22 -3.90 -30.43
N ARG A 202 6.39 -3.53 -29.89
CA ARG A 202 6.86 -3.92 -28.55
C ARG A 202 7.80 -2.90 -27.91
N THR A 203 7.67 -2.68 -26.61
CA THR A 203 8.60 -1.85 -25.81
C THR A 203 9.81 -2.63 -25.31
N ASP A 204 10.73 -1.96 -24.62
CA ASP A 204 11.75 -2.65 -23.82
C ASP A 204 11.10 -3.31 -22.58
N LEU A 205 11.90 -4.05 -21.79
CA LEU A 205 11.45 -4.62 -20.52
C LEU A 205 11.25 -3.50 -19.50
N LEU A 206 9.99 -3.16 -19.24
CA LEU A 206 9.64 -2.13 -18.28
C LEU A 206 9.47 -2.74 -16.89
N GLU A 207 10.13 -2.13 -15.91
CA GLU A 207 10.10 -2.57 -14.53
C GLU A 207 9.09 -1.78 -13.67
N ARG A 208 8.75 -2.35 -12.51
CA ARG A 208 7.99 -1.70 -11.43
C ARG A 208 6.53 -1.37 -11.77
N PHE A 209 5.89 -2.12 -12.66
CA PHE A 209 4.43 -2.11 -12.73
C PHE A 209 3.82 -2.63 -11.43
N ILE A 210 2.75 -2.01 -10.94
CA ILE A 210 2.11 -2.41 -9.69
C ILE A 210 0.77 -3.09 -10.01
N SER A 211 0.69 -4.40 -9.74
CA SER A 211 -0.53 -5.17 -9.94
C SER A 211 -1.68 -4.70 -9.06
N ARG A 212 -2.92 -5.11 -9.36
CA ARG A 212 -4.10 -4.84 -8.51
C ARG A 212 -3.92 -5.30 -7.06
N LYS A 213 -3.08 -6.31 -6.81
CA LYS A 213 -2.74 -6.83 -5.47
C LYS A 213 -1.56 -6.08 -4.81
N GLY A 214 -1.08 -5.00 -5.40
CA GLY A 214 0.03 -4.19 -4.90
C GLY A 214 1.43 -4.79 -5.12
N ARG A 215 1.54 -5.93 -5.82
CA ARG A 215 2.84 -6.56 -6.08
C ARG A 215 3.50 -5.96 -7.32
N PRO A 216 4.79 -5.58 -7.24
CA PRO A 216 5.54 -5.10 -8.39
C PRO A 216 5.85 -6.24 -9.37
N PHE A 217 5.89 -5.95 -10.67
CA PHE A 217 6.31 -6.87 -11.71
C PHE A 217 6.98 -6.15 -12.89
N LYS A 218 7.69 -6.92 -13.72
CA LYS A 218 8.33 -6.48 -14.96
C LYS A 218 7.59 -7.08 -16.15
N ALA A 219 7.43 -6.33 -17.23
CA ALA A 219 6.77 -6.78 -18.45
C ALA A 219 7.16 -5.90 -19.64
N PHE A 220 7.04 -6.44 -20.85
CA PHE A 220 7.01 -5.68 -22.08
C PHE A 220 5.57 -5.21 -22.33
N LEU A 221 5.40 -4.01 -22.87
CA LEU A 221 4.13 -3.62 -23.49
C LEU A 221 4.18 -4.03 -24.95
N VAL A 222 3.09 -4.65 -25.43
CA VAL A 222 3.00 -5.17 -26.80
C VAL A 222 1.66 -4.81 -27.42
N LEU A 223 1.63 -4.70 -28.75
CA LEU A 223 0.37 -4.62 -29.48
C LEU A 223 -0.27 -6.02 -29.53
N THR A 224 -1.49 -6.11 -29.02
CA THR A 224 -2.32 -7.32 -29.09
C THR A 224 -2.90 -7.52 -30.50
N ASP A 225 -3.54 -8.66 -30.75
CA ASP A 225 -4.22 -8.94 -32.04
C ASP A 225 -5.30 -7.89 -32.37
N LYS A 226 -5.91 -7.29 -31.33
CA LYS A 226 -6.88 -6.20 -31.46
C LYS A 226 -6.23 -4.82 -31.66
N LYS A 227 -4.90 -4.78 -31.80
CA LYS A 227 -4.09 -3.57 -31.94
C LYS A 227 -4.22 -2.60 -30.75
N ASP A 228 -4.52 -3.15 -29.58
CA ASP A 228 -4.50 -2.47 -28.28
C ASP A 228 -3.22 -2.81 -27.51
N VAL A 229 -2.85 -1.96 -26.55
CA VAL A 229 -1.67 -2.17 -25.71
C VAL A 229 -1.94 -3.22 -24.63
N GLY A 230 -1.21 -4.34 -24.69
CA GLY A 230 -1.24 -5.44 -23.74
C GLY A 230 0.11 -5.64 -23.03
N PHE A 231 0.20 -6.70 -22.21
CA PHE A 231 1.41 -7.08 -21.51
C PHE A 231 1.94 -8.42 -22.03
N GLU A 232 3.23 -8.46 -22.37
CA GLU A 232 3.99 -9.70 -22.56
C GLU A 232 4.99 -9.83 -21.42
N PHE A 233 4.98 -10.96 -20.72
CA PHE A 233 5.90 -11.22 -19.64
C PHE A 233 7.10 -11.99 -20.18
N GLU A 234 8.30 -11.63 -19.74
CA GLU A 234 9.47 -12.47 -19.95
C GLU A 234 9.14 -13.89 -19.52
N LYS A 235 9.42 -14.86 -20.40
CA LYS A 235 9.29 -16.28 -20.08
C LYS A 235 10.25 -16.55 -18.95
N ARG A 236 9.72 -16.52 -17.72
CA ARG A 236 10.47 -16.91 -16.54
C ARG A 236 10.94 -18.32 -16.82
N GLU A 237 12.25 -18.50 -16.95
CA GLU A 237 12.82 -19.80 -16.73
C GLU A 237 12.24 -20.29 -15.42
N PRO A 238 11.68 -21.51 -15.37
CA PRO A 238 11.19 -22.05 -14.13
C PRO A 238 12.36 -21.92 -13.17
N LYS A 239 12.23 -21.04 -12.16
CA LYS A 239 13.15 -21.03 -11.03
C LYS A 239 13.36 -22.50 -10.72
N PRO A 240 14.61 -23.01 -10.59
CA PRO A 240 14.81 -24.36 -10.14
C PRO A 240 13.92 -24.46 -8.92
N LYS A 241 12.90 -25.31 -9.02
CA LYS A 241 12.04 -25.57 -7.88
C LYS A 241 13.07 -26.04 -6.87
N GLY A 242 13.41 -25.20 -5.89
CA GLY A 242 14.09 -25.70 -4.70
C GLY A 242 13.27 -26.92 -4.33
N GLU A 243 13.90 -28.08 -4.46
CA GLU A 243 13.22 -29.32 -4.80
C GLU A 243 11.96 -29.41 -3.96
N ARG A 244 10.79 -29.35 -4.60
CA ARG A 244 9.68 -30.08 -4.02
C ARG A 244 10.13 -31.52 -4.15
N LYS A 245 10.86 -32.00 -3.14
CA LYS A 245 11.14 -33.42 -2.95
C LYS A 245 9.83 -34.11 -3.28
N ALA A 246 9.85 -34.93 -4.32
CA ALA A 246 8.87 -35.98 -4.44
C ALA A 246 8.78 -36.60 -3.04
N LYS A 247 7.56 -36.73 -2.50
CA LYS A 247 7.37 -37.38 -1.20
C LYS A 247 7.79 -38.84 -1.36
N THR A 248 9.09 -39.11 -1.24
CA THR A 248 9.57 -40.37 -0.72
C THR A 248 8.83 -40.55 0.60
N PRO A 249 8.13 -41.68 0.83
CA PRO A 249 7.56 -41.98 2.13
C PRO A 249 8.63 -41.74 3.17
N ALA A 250 8.35 -40.90 4.18
CA ALA A 250 9.30 -40.69 5.25
C ALA A 250 9.71 -42.07 5.79
N PRO A 251 11.02 -42.36 5.95
CA PRO A 251 11.45 -43.65 6.50
C PRO A 251 10.71 -43.90 7.81
N LYS A 252 10.22 -45.13 7.99
CA LYS A 252 9.57 -45.52 9.24
C LYS A 252 10.56 -45.24 10.37
N ILE A 253 10.09 -44.52 11.39
CA ILE A 253 10.94 -44.10 12.50
C ILE A 253 10.89 -45.26 13.47
N ASP A 254 12.05 -45.85 13.73
CA ASP A 254 12.15 -46.88 14.74
C ASP A 254 12.08 -46.23 16.13
N PHE A 255 11.08 -46.63 16.90
CA PHE A 255 10.84 -46.20 18.28
C PHE A 255 11.36 -47.22 19.30
N THR A 256 11.93 -48.33 18.84
CA THR A 256 12.41 -49.42 19.69
C THR A 256 13.57 -48.92 20.58
N GLY A 257 13.42 -49.08 21.90
CA GLY A 257 14.42 -48.66 22.89
C GLY A 257 14.40 -47.17 23.30
N LYS A 258 13.48 -46.36 22.77
CA LYS A 258 13.34 -44.95 23.19
C LYS A 258 12.37 -44.80 24.35
N GLU A 259 12.68 -43.89 25.28
CA GLU A 259 11.77 -43.53 26.35
C GLU A 259 10.60 -42.68 25.83
N SER A 260 9.40 -42.97 26.32
CA SER A 260 8.22 -42.18 25.98
C SER A 260 8.22 -40.86 26.75
N VAL A 261 7.97 -39.76 26.04
CA VAL A 261 7.83 -38.39 26.56
C VAL A 261 6.44 -38.15 27.15
N GLY A 262 5.44 -38.96 26.80
CA GLY A 262 4.10 -38.87 27.40
C GLY A 262 3.01 -39.47 26.54
N THR A 263 1.76 -39.25 26.95
CA THR A 263 0.56 -39.75 26.26
C THR A 263 0.06 -38.76 25.22
N CYS A 264 -0.33 -39.25 24.05
CA CYS A 264 -0.81 -38.43 22.95
C CYS A 264 -2.23 -37.92 23.22
N PRO A 265 -2.46 -36.59 23.20
CA PRO A 265 -3.77 -36.01 23.50
C PRO A 265 -4.80 -36.24 22.39
N LYS A 266 -4.40 -36.72 21.20
CA LYS A 266 -5.32 -37.00 20.09
C LYS A 266 -5.77 -38.46 20.00
N CYS A 267 -4.96 -39.40 20.47
CA CYS A 267 -5.22 -40.82 20.23
C CYS A 267 -4.82 -41.76 21.37
N GLY A 268 -4.30 -41.22 22.49
CA GLY A 268 -3.87 -41.99 23.66
C GLY A 268 -2.59 -42.82 23.48
N GLY A 269 -1.95 -42.81 22.29
CA GLY A 269 -0.68 -43.52 22.06
C GLY A 269 0.53 -42.83 22.70
N LYS A 270 1.67 -43.50 22.76
CA LYS A 270 2.92 -42.93 23.31
C LYS A 270 3.53 -41.90 22.35
N ILE A 271 4.14 -40.85 22.91
CA ILE A 271 4.90 -39.83 22.20
C ILE A 271 6.39 -40.07 22.40
N PHE A 272 7.15 -39.98 21.31
CA PHE A 272 8.59 -40.18 21.30
C PHE A 272 9.31 -38.97 20.72
N GLU A 273 10.53 -38.77 21.20
CA GLU A 273 11.42 -37.73 20.75
C GLU A 273 12.15 -38.15 19.46
N THR A 274 12.17 -37.23 18.48
CA THR A 274 12.96 -37.35 17.25
C THR A 274 13.87 -36.13 17.12
N GLU A 275 14.73 -36.09 16.11
CA GLU A 275 15.71 -35.00 15.90
C GLU A 275 15.06 -33.61 15.96
N ASN A 276 13.89 -33.43 15.35
CA ASN A 276 13.25 -32.12 15.18
C ASN A 276 11.87 -31.99 15.83
N SER A 277 11.32 -33.06 16.40
CA SER A 277 9.94 -33.04 16.90
C SER A 277 9.62 -34.18 17.89
N TYR A 278 8.61 -33.98 18.72
CA TYR A 278 7.93 -35.03 19.47
C TYR A 278 6.74 -35.54 18.66
N ILE A 279 6.71 -36.82 18.36
CA ILE A 279 5.71 -37.45 17.48
C ILE A 279 5.04 -38.64 18.17
N CYS A 280 3.78 -38.88 17.82
CA CYS A 280 3.06 -40.05 18.31
C CYS A 280 3.52 -41.32 17.59
N GLU A 281 3.62 -42.45 18.29
CA GLU A 281 3.91 -43.77 17.71
C GLU A 281 2.92 -44.17 16.61
N ARG A 282 1.63 -43.79 16.78
CA ARG A 282 0.57 -44.05 15.81
C ARG A 282 0.58 -43.08 14.62
N SER A 283 1.53 -42.15 14.57
CA SER A 283 1.68 -41.23 13.41
C SER A 283 2.07 -41.95 12.13
N GLN A 284 2.61 -43.17 12.24
CA GLN A 284 3.01 -44.00 11.10
C GLN A 284 2.05 -45.16 10.83
N SER A 285 0.85 -45.15 11.45
CA SER A 285 -0.15 -46.19 11.22
C SER A 285 -0.63 -46.20 9.76
N PRO A 286 -0.70 -47.39 9.11
CA PRO A 286 -1.03 -47.51 7.68
C PRO A 286 -2.51 -47.22 7.37
N ARG A 287 -3.41 -47.32 8.36
CA ARG A 287 -4.85 -47.04 8.17
C ARG A 287 -5.19 -45.58 8.48
N THR A 288 -5.03 -45.17 9.73
CA THR A 288 -5.40 -43.83 10.21
C THR A 288 -4.26 -43.24 11.05
N PRO A 289 -3.30 -42.53 10.42
CA PRO A 289 -2.15 -41.99 11.13
C PRO A 289 -2.54 -40.84 12.07
N CYS A 290 -2.05 -40.90 13.30
CA CYS A 290 -2.22 -39.80 14.25
C CYS A 290 -1.47 -38.55 13.78
N LYS A 291 -2.18 -37.43 13.62
CA LYS A 291 -1.62 -36.15 13.16
C LYS A 291 -1.04 -35.28 14.28
N PHE A 292 -0.81 -35.84 15.47
CA PHE A 292 -0.18 -35.09 16.55
C PHE A 292 1.33 -34.99 16.32
N ARG A 293 1.84 -33.76 16.30
CA ARG A 293 3.26 -33.42 16.18
C ARG A 293 3.51 -32.15 16.97
N LEU A 294 4.51 -32.17 17.84
CA LEU A 294 5.03 -31.00 18.54
C LEU A 294 6.45 -30.75 18.03
N SER A 295 6.72 -29.58 17.46
CA SER A 295 8.08 -29.23 17.03
C SER A 295 8.97 -29.01 18.25
N LYS A 296 10.24 -29.43 18.16
CA LYS A 296 11.23 -29.08 19.19
C LYS A 296 11.54 -27.59 19.17
N THR A 297 11.60 -26.98 18.00
CA THR A 297 11.80 -25.52 17.90
C THR A 297 10.48 -24.84 17.56
N ILE A 298 10.02 -23.94 18.41
CA ILE A 298 8.80 -23.15 18.22
C ILE A 298 9.17 -21.66 18.27
N LEU A 299 8.93 -20.94 17.17
CA LEU A 299 9.23 -19.50 17.04
C LEU A 299 10.65 -19.12 17.50
N GLY A 300 11.63 -19.95 17.15
CA GLY A 300 13.04 -19.72 17.45
C GLY A 300 13.51 -20.22 18.83
N LEU A 301 12.62 -20.76 19.66
CA LEU A 301 12.95 -21.32 20.96
C LEU A 301 12.87 -22.85 20.94
N ASP A 302 13.89 -23.50 21.50
CA ASP A 302 13.93 -24.96 21.66
C ASP A 302 13.19 -25.39 22.93
N ILE A 303 12.28 -26.35 22.76
CA ILE A 303 11.40 -26.91 23.79
C ILE A 303 12.05 -28.20 24.30
N PRO A 304 12.63 -28.20 25.51
CA PRO A 304 13.30 -29.37 26.07
C PRO A 304 12.29 -30.47 26.41
N LYS A 305 12.79 -31.71 26.54
CA LYS A 305 11.98 -32.92 26.80
C LYS A 305 11.07 -32.76 28.03
N GLU A 306 11.57 -32.10 29.07
CA GLU A 306 10.84 -31.83 30.32
C GLU A 306 9.62 -30.93 30.12
N GLN A 307 9.75 -29.88 29.29
CA GLN A 307 8.64 -28.98 28.99
C GLN A 307 7.62 -29.66 28.07
N ALA A 308 8.09 -30.48 27.13
CA ALA A 308 7.19 -31.32 26.33
C ALA A 308 6.43 -32.34 27.20
N GLN A 309 7.09 -32.95 28.19
CA GLN A 309 6.46 -33.82 29.19
C GLN A 309 5.36 -33.07 29.96
N LYS A 310 5.68 -31.91 30.54
CA LYS A 310 4.72 -31.07 31.28
C LYS A 310 3.53 -30.66 30.42
N LEU A 311 3.76 -30.27 29.16
CA LEU A 311 2.69 -29.91 28.24
C LEU A 311 1.73 -31.08 27.96
N LEU A 312 2.24 -32.31 27.94
CA LEU A 312 1.45 -33.52 27.69
C LEU A 312 0.71 -34.03 28.92
N THR A 313 1.27 -33.85 30.13
CA THR A 313 0.66 -34.32 31.39
C THR A 313 -0.23 -33.27 32.05
N ALA A 314 0.26 -32.04 32.19
CA ALA A 314 -0.43 -30.93 32.84
C ALA A 314 -1.23 -30.06 31.85
N GLY A 315 -1.06 -30.26 30.54
CA GLY A 315 -1.71 -29.46 29.50
C GLY A 315 -1.11 -28.05 29.34
N LYS A 316 -0.06 -27.72 30.10
CA LYS A 316 0.60 -26.41 30.09
C LYS A 316 2.09 -26.53 30.47
N THR A 317 2.96 -25.74 29.84
CA THR A 317 4.39 -25.61 30.22
C THR A 317 4.60 -24.58 31.32
N ASP A 318 5.83 -24.48 31.82
CA ASP A 318 6.26 -23.30 32.58
C ASP A 318 6.33 -22.07 31.65
N LEU A 319 6.61 -20.90 32.23
CA LEU A 319 6.83 -19.67 31.45
C LEU A 319 8.13 -19.81 30.66
N LEU A 320 8.03 -19.76 29.34
CA LEU A 320 9.17 -19.84 28.44
C LEU A 320 9.47 -18.47 27.86
N ASP A 321 10.70 -18.01 28.05
CA ASP A 321 11.21 -16.73 27.57
C ASP A 321 11.95 -16.88 26.23
N GLY A 322 11.89 -15.85 25.38
CA GLY A 322 12.73 -15.78 24.18
C GLY A 322 12.06 -16.20 22.87
N PHE A 323 10.74 -16.37 22.84
CA PHE A 323 10.02 -16.57 21.57
C PHE A 323 10.11 -15.33 20.68
N ILE A 324 10.34 -15.50 19.39
CA ILE A 324 10.47 -14.38 18.45
C ILE A 324 9.17 -14.22 17.66
N SER A 325 8.52 -13.05 17.79
CA SER A 325 7.31 -12.72 17.04
C SER A 325 7.60 -12.51 15.55
N LYS A 326 6.56 -12.53 14.71
CA LYS A 326 6.67 -12.19 13.27
C LYS A 326 7.29 -10.81 13.00
N ARG A 327 7.29 -9.91 13.99
CA ARG A 327 7.89 -8.57 13.93
C ARG A 327 9.31 -8.51 14.52
N GLY A 328 9.91 -9.66 14.82
CA GLY A 328 11.27 -9.78 15.35
C GLY A 328 11.42 -9.46 16.84
N ARG A 329 10.34 -9.17 17.57
CA ARG A 329 10.40 -8.86 19.01
C ARG A 329 10.34 -10.12 19.86
N PRO A 330 11.22 -10.28 20.86
CA PRO A 330 11.15 -11.39 21.82
C PRO A 330 9.95 -11.24 22.75
N PHE A 331 9.35 -12.36 23.17
CA PHE A 331 8.27 -12.39 24.15
C PHE A 331 8.30 -13.68 24.98
N SER A 332 7.63 -13.63 26.12
CA SER A 332 7.48 -14.74 27.06
C SER A 332 6.06 -15.28 27.04
N ALA A 333 5.90 -16.59 27.04
CA ALA A 333 4.59 -17.22 27.04
C ALA A 333 4.63 -18.64 27.63
N TYR A 334 3.49 -19.09 28.14
CA TYR A 334 3.23 -20.50 28.41
C TYR A 334 2.74 -21.17 27.13
N LEU A 335 3.19 -22.40 26.85
CA LEU A 335 2.54 -23.24 25.85
C LEU A 335 1.39 -23.97 26.52
N LYS A 336 0.21 -23.93 25.92
CA LYS A 336 -0.99 -24.60 26.42
C LYS A 336 -1.56 -25.53 25.35
N LEU A 337 -2.04 -26.69 25.76
CA LEU A 337 -2.65 -27.66 24.89
C LEU A 337 -4.19 -27.49 24.89
N GLU A 338 -4.77 -27.14 23.75
CA GLU A 338 -6.22 -27.02 23.54
C GLU A 338 -6.64 -27.83 22.30
N ASP A 339 -7.59 -28.76 22.46
CA ASP A 339 -8.08 -29.65 21.38
C ASP A 339 -6.98 -30.38 20.58
N GLY A 340 -5.91 -30.78 21.27
CA GLY A 340 -4.75 -31.43 20.65
C GLY A 340 -3.91 -30.50 19.75
N LYS A 341 -4.06 -29.18 19.88
CA LYS A 341 -3.19 -28.17 19.29
C LYS A 341 -2.47 -27.41 20.41
N VAL A 342 -1.24 -27.00 20.13
CA VAL A 342 -0.45 -26.20 21.07
C VAL A 342 -0.63 -24.72 20.73
N GLY A 343 -1.18 -23.97 21.68
CA GLY A 343 -1.36 -22.52 21.65
C GLY A 343 -0.44 -21.82 22.64
N PHE A 344 -0.50 -20.49 22.63
CA PHE A 344 0.23 -19.63 23.56
C PHE A 344 -0.75 -19.02 24.56
N GLU A 345 -0.42 -19.09 25.83
CA GLU A 345 -1.06 -18.35 26.91
C GLU A 345 -0.05 -17.34 27.47
N PHE A 346 -0.43 -16.07 27.51
CA PHE A 346 0.47 -15.00 27.97
C PHE A 346 0.21 -14.71 29.44
N PRO A 347 1.25 -14.44 30.26
CA PRO A 347 1.04 -13.96 31.62
C PRO A 347 0.25 -12.65 31.59
N GLU A 348 -0.58 -12.43 32.61
CA GLU A 348 -1.27 -11.15 32.78
C GLU A 348 -0.24 -10.03 32.86
N LYS A 349 -0.48 -8.95 32.12
CA LYS A 349 0.41 -7.79 32.15
C LYS A 349 0.29 -7.15 33.52
N THR A 350 1.23 -7.43 34.42
CA THR A 350 1.47 -6.57 35.57
C THR A 350 1.76 -5.17 35.02
N ALA A 351 0.87 -4.22 35.32
CA ALA A 351 1.11 -2.83 35.03
C ALA A 351 2.47 -2.47 35.63
N ARG A 352 3.43 -2.05 34.79
CA ARG A 352 4.70 -1.51 35.26
C ARG A 352 4.39 -0.44 36.30
N ALA A 353 4.89 -0.65 37.52
CA ALA A 353 4.89 0.34 38.60
C ALA A 353 5.69 1.58 38.20
#